data_AF-A0A257PS81-F1
#
_entry.id   AF-A0A257PS81-F1
#
_cell.length_a   1.000
_cell.length_b   1.000
_cell.length_c   1.000
_cell.angle_alpha   90.00
_cell.angle_beta   90.00
_cell.angle_gamma   90.00
#
_symmetry.space_group_name_H-M   'P 1'
#
loop_
_entity.id
_entity.type
_entity.pdbx_description
1 polymer ?
#
loop_
_entity_poly.entity_id
_entity_poly.type
_entity_poly.pdbx_seq_one_letter_code
_entity_poly.pdbx_strand_id
1 'polypeptide(L)' 'MSNIAAIAEPRNTPTSAINTPDITVKAREVFGIDVDLEIPAFSVRTEHVPEIDPAYQFDKETTLA' A
#
# COMPACT_ATOMS: atom_id res chain seq x y z
N MET A 1 -22.83 -19.40 -4.82
CA MET A 1 -22.22 -18.51 -5.83
C MET A 1 -21.75 -17.28 -5.09
N SER A 2 -20.51 -17.31 -4.61
CA SER A 2 -19.97 -16.24 -3.77
C SER A 2 -19.51 -15.09 -4.66
N ASN A 3 -20.02 -13.91 -4.36
CA ASN A 3 -19.82 -12.67 -5.11
C ASN A 3 -18.41 -12.13 -4.82
N ILE A 4 -17.39 -12.54 -5.61
CA ILE A 4 -15.99 -12.08 -5.49
C ILE A 4 -15.78 -10.77 -6.30
N ALA A 5 -16.78 -9.89 -6.29
CA ALA A 5 -16.74 -8.59 -6.98
C ALA A 5 -17.32 -7.48 -6.10
N ALA A 6 -17.29 -7.67 -4.78
CA ALA A 6 -17.59 -6.61 -3.85
C ALA A 6 -16.41 -5.62 -3.87
N ILE A 7 -16.64 -4.49 -4.54
CA ILE A 7 -16.15 -3.15 -4.24
C ILE A 7 -14.62 -2.93 -4.27
N ALA A 8 -14.07 -2.80 -5.48
CA ALA A 8 -12.99 -1.84 -5.67
C ALA A 8 -13.56 -0.46 -5.30
N GLU A 9 -13.08 0.16 -4.22
CA GLU A 9 -13.48 1.53 -3.88
C GLU A 9 -13.27 2.42 -5.11
N PRO A 10 -14.18 3.36 -5.40
CA PRO A 10 -14.01 4.25 -6.54
C PRO A 10 -12.74 5.07 -6.32
N ARG A 11 -11.66 4.71 -7.03
CA ARG A 11 -10.38 5.43 -7.06
C ARG A 11 -10.55 6.76 -7.82
N ASN A 12 -11.47 7.59 -7.35
CA ASN A 12 -11.92 8.82 -8.00
C ASN A 12 -11.05 10.02 -7.62
N THR A 13 -10.09 9.84 -6.71
CA THR A 13 -9.11 10.86 -6.36
C THR A 13 -8.07 10.94 -7.48
N PRO A 14 -7.97 12.08 -8.19
CA PRO A 14 -6.94 12.28 -9.20
C PRO A 14 -5.56 12.24 -8.53
N THR A 15 -4.57 11.59 -9.15
CA THR A 15 -3.21 11.56 -8.59
C THR A 15 -2.61 12.96 -8.43
N SER A 16 -3.02 13.92 -9.27
CA SER A 16 -2.62 15.33 -9.17
C SER A 16 -3.19 16.07 -7.95
N ALA A 17 -4.18 15.52 -7.25
CA ALA A 17 -4.79 16.16 -6.08
C ALA A 17 -3.98 15.98 -4.78
N ILE A 18 -3.02 15.06 -4.74
CA ILE A 18 -2.17 14.79 -3.58
C ILE A 18 -0.72 14.75 -4.01
N ASN A 19 0.11 15.61 -3.42
CA ASN A 19 1.51 15.78 -3.84
C ASN A 19 2.52 15.55 -2.71
N THR A 20 2.07 15.30 -1.47
CA THR A 20 2.93 14.99 -0.33
C THR A 20 2.30 13.91 0.56
N PRO A 21 3.09 13.01 1.14
CA PRO A 21 2.62 12.09 2.16
C PRO A 21 2.00 12.83 3.35
N ASP A 22 0.91 12.29 3.90
CA ASP A 22 0.12 12.91 4.97
C ASP A 22 0.10 12.09 6.27
N ILE A 23 0.60 10.85 6.22
CA ILE A 23 0.71 9.96 7.38
C ILE A 23 2.11 9.35 7.51
N THR A 24 2.39 8.76 8.66
CA THR A 24 3.61 7.99 8.93
C THR A 24 3.22 6.59 9.39
N VAL A 25 3.91 5.57 8.87
CA VAL A 25 3.65 4.16 9.17
C VAL A 25 4.94 3.46 9.59
N LYS A 26 4.83 2.39 10.39
CA LYS A 26 5.97 1.59 10.82
C LYS A 26 6.27 0.49 9.80
N ALA A 27 7.54 0.32 9.43
CA ALA A 27 7.96 -0.71 8.47
C ALA A 27 7.57 -2.14 8.91
N ARG A 28 7.61 -2.41 10.22
CA ARG A 28 7.20 -3.70 10.81
C ARG A 28 5.73 -4.03 10.59
N GLU A 29 4.86 -3.04 10.53
CA GLU A 29 3.41 -3.24 10.43
C GLU A 29 2.98 -3.44 8.97
N VAL A 30 3.60 -2.69 8.05
CA VAL A 30 3.19 -2.67 6.64
C VAL A 30 3.91 -3.73 5.82
N PHE A 31 5.22 -3.91 6.03
CA PHE A 31 6.06 -4.81 5.25
C PHE A 31 6.51 -6.05 6.03
N GLY A 32 6.18 -6.14 7.32
CA GLY A 32 6.63 -7.23 8.18
C GLY A 32 8.14 -7.25 8.42
N ILE A 33 8.85 -6.15 8.16
CA ILE A 33 10.32 -6.05 8.33
C ILE A 33 10.62 -5.56 9.75
N ASP A 34 11.39 -6.33 10.52
CA ASP A 34 11.68 -6.04 11.93
C ASP A 34 12.80 -5.01 12.06
N VAL A 35 12.51 -3.78 11.64
CA VAL A 35 13.39 -2.60 11.77
C VAL A 35 12.62 -1.47 12.42
N ASP A 36 13.29 -0.64 13.22
CA ASP A 36 12.70 0.57 13.79
C ASP A 36 12.77 1.71 12.76
N LEU A 37 11.98 1.56 11.70
CA LEU A 37 11.88 2.52 10.60
C LEU A 37 10.44 3.06 10.50
N GLU A 38 10.33 4.38 10.46
CA GLU A 38 9.12 5.12 10.15
C GLU A 38 9.16 5.60 8.71
N ILE A 39 8.05 5.43 7.98
CA ILE A 39 7.96 5.70 6.55
C ILE A 39 6.81 6.68 6.29
N PRO A 40 7.06 7.82 5.61
CA PRO A 40 5.97 8.69 5.17
C PRO A 40 5.13 7.98 4.10
N ALA A 41 3.81 8.02 4.25
CA ALA A 41 2.86 7.37 3.37
C ALA A 41 1.65 8.26 3.06
N PHE A 42 0.88 7.88 2.04
CA PHE A 42 -0.37 8.53 1.66
C PHE A 42 -1.56 7.77 2.25
N SER A 43 -2.50 8.46 2.90
CA SER A 43 -3.69 7.85 3.50
C SER A 43 -4.76 7.44 2.48
N VAL A 44 -4.72 8.03 1.27
CA VAL A 44 -5.74 7.85 0.23
C VAL A 44 -5.12 7.21 -1.01
N ARG A 45 -5.80 6.20 -1.55
CA ARG A 45 -5.46 5.62 -2.86
C ARG A 45 -6.02 6.47 -4.00
N THR A 46 -5.23 6.69 -5.03
CA THR A 46 -5.62 7.44 -6.23
C THR A 46 -5.88 6.51 -7.41
N GLU A 47 -6.39 7.03 -8.52
CA GLU A 47 -6.73 6.27 -9.74
C GLU A 47 -5.59 5.41 -10.31
N HIS A 48 -4.33 5.79 -10.09
CA HIS A 48 -3.17 5.03 -10.54
C HIS A 48 -2.62 4.02 -9.53
N VAL A 49 -3.12 4.00 -8.29
CA VAL A 49 -2.71 3.01 -7.28
C VAL A 49 -3.42 1.69 -7.60
N PRO A 50 -2.69 0.58 -7.82
CA PRO A 50 -3.30 -0.72 -8.09
C PRO A 50 -3.92 -1.33 -6.85
N GLU A 51 -4.74 -2.37 -7.06
CA GLU A 51 -5.26 -3.19 -5.96
C GLU A 51 -4.14 -4.02 -5.32
N ILE A 52 -4.34 -4.39 -4.05
CA ILE A 52 -3.41 -5.30 -3.35
C ILE A 52 -3.54 -6.69 -3.98
N ASP A 53 -2.43 -7.22 -4.47
CA ASP A 53 -2.32 -8.60 -4.91
C ASP A 53 -1.87 -9.49 -3.74
N PRO A 54 -2.72 -10.40 -3.24
CA PRO A 54 -2.35 -11.31 -2.14
C PRO A 54 -1.30 -12.36 -2.54
N ALA A 55 -1.06 -12.57 -3.84
CA ALA A 55 0.01 -13.44 -4.33
C ALA A 55 1.37 -12.71 -4.39
N TYR A 56 1.39 -11.39 -4.27
CA TYR A 56 2.63 -10.62 -4.21
C TYR A 56 3.26 -10.75 -2.82
N GLN A 57 4.30 -11.59 -2.73
CA GLN A 57 5.04 -11.82 -1.50
C GLN A 57 6.36 -11.06 -1.52
N PHE A 58 6.59 -10.25 -0.49
CA PHE A 58 7.88 -9.62 -0.25
C PHE A 58 8.84 -10.65 0.35
N ASP A 59 9.82 -11.11 -0.44
CA ASP A 59 10.85 -12.03 0.03
C ASP A 59 12.01 -11.26 0.67
N LYS A 60 12.19 -11.45 1.98
CA LYS A 60 13.24 -10.80 2.75
C LYS A 60 14.64 -11.29 2.34
N GLU A 61 14.80 -12.58 2.05
CA GLU A 61 16.13 -13.14 1.74
C GLU A 61 16.67 -12.53 0.44
N THR A 62 15.81 -12.31 -0.56
CA THR A 62 16.20 -11.66 -1.82
C THR A 62 16.44 -10.15 -1.68
N THR A 63 15.89 -9.50 -0.64
CA THR A 63 15.94 -8.02 -0.52
C THR A 63 17.03 -7.50 0.43
N LEU A 64 17.64 -8.35 1.25
CA LEU A 64 18.78 -8.01 2.12
C LEU A 64 20.11 -8.20 1.35
N ALA A 65 20.70 -7.11 0.88
CA ALA A 65 22.08 -7.04 0.40
C ALA A 65 23.05 -6.61 1.51
#